data_AF-A0A120FXW4-F1
#
_entry.id   AF-A0A120FXW4-F1
#
_cell.length_a   1.000
_cell.length_b   1.000
_cell.length_c   1.000
_cell.angle_alpha   90.00
_cell.angle_beta   90.00
_cell.angle_gamma   90.00
#
_symmetry.space_group_name_H-M   'P 1'
#
loop_
_entity.id
_entity.type
_entity.pdbx_description
1 polymer ?
#
loop_
_entity_poly.entity_id
_entity_poly.type
_entity_poly.pdbx_seq_one_letter_code
_entity_poly.pdbx_strand_id
1 'polypeptide(L)'
;MNPAIQQSQAVLQALRERVSLSTSEMYMKIGREEPVKVPRFNVVPLGKNLFDVVERSTGVSRGARTGHDGACQYADQLERNADFFSATKATSRRFGLRMLRWTIGFAMMLAVFAYYGAQP
;
A
#
# COMPACT_ATOMS: atom_id res chain seq x y z
N MET A 1 34.36 5.64 -23.99
CA MET A 1 34.12 5.13 -22.62
C MET A 1 35.39 4.47 -22.10
N ASN A 2 35.81 4.76 -20.87
CA ASN A 2 37.01 4.17 -20.30
C ASN A 2 36.67 2.79 -19.69
N PRO A 3 37.31 1.69 -20.10
CA PRO A 3 37.00 0.34 -19.62
C PRO A 3 37.18 0.18 -18.11
N ALA A 4 38.10 0.92 -17.48
CA ALA A 4 38.29 0.89 -16.03
C ALA A 4 37.08 1.47 -15.26
N ILE A 5 36.39 2.46 -15.86
CA ILE A 5 35.18 3.05 -15.27
C ILE A 5 34.00 2.07 -15.35
N GLN A 6 33.92 1.27 -16.41
CA GLN A 6 32.85 0.26 -16.54
C GLN A 6 33.04 -0.89 -15.54
N GLN A 7 34.27 -1.33 -15.34
CA GLN A 7 34.59 -2.35 -14.34
C GLN A 7 34.26 -1.88 -12.92
N SER A 8 34.61 -0.64 -12.56
CA SER A 8 34.27 -0.10 -11.24
C SER A 8 32.76 0.05 -11.05
N GLN A 9 32.02 0.46 -12.08
CA GLN A 9 30.55 0.50 -12.03
C GLN A 9 29.92 -0.88 -11.85
N ALA A 10 30.41 -1.89 -12.57
CA ALA A 10 29.92 -3.27 -12.44
C ALA A 10 30.17 -3.83 -11.03
N VAL A 11 31.35 -3.59 -10.46
CA VAL A 11 31.66 -3.98 -9.07
C VAL A 11 30.74 -3.25 -8.07
N LEU A 12 30.52 -1.95 -8.24
CA LEU A 12 29.61 -1.19 -7.39
C LEU A 12 28.17 -1.67 -7.48
N GLN A 13 27.70 -2.05 -8.68
CA GLN A 13 26.37 -2.63 -8.87
C GLN A 13 26.25 -3.97 -8.13
N ALA A 14 27.22 -4.87 -8.30
CA ALA A 14 27.24 -6.15 -7.60
C ALA A 14 27.26 -5.98 -6.06
N LEU A 15 27.99 -4.99 -5.54
CA LEU A 15 27.99 -4.68 -4.11
C LEU A 15 26.62 -4.15 -3.64
N ARG A 16 25.97 -3.28 -4.41
CA ARG A 16 24.63 -2.77 -4.09
C ARG A 16 23.59 -3.89 -4.06
N GLU A 17 23.66 -4.81 -5.01
CA GLU A 17 22.77 -5.99 -5.04
C GLU A 17 22.97 -6.85 -3.79
N ARG A 18 24.22 -7.13 -3.40
CA ARG A 18 24.51 -7.88 -2.17
C ARG A 18 24.02 -7.17 -0.91
N VAL A 19 24.15 -5.85 -0.83
CA VAL A 19 23.63 -5.06 0.30
C VAL A 19 22.10 -5.14 0.35
N SER A 20 21.43 -5.07 -0.80
CA SER A 20 19.98 -5.23 -0.89
C SER A 20 19.54 -6.61 -0.40
N LEU A 21 20.20 -7.68 -0.85
CA LEU A 21 19.92 -9.05 -0.42
C LEU A 21 20.21 -9.26 1.08
N SER A 22 21.30 -8.71 1.59
CA SER A 22 21.61 -8.80 3.02
C SER A 22 20.59 -8.07 3.88
N THR A 23 20.03 -6.97 3.38
CA THR A 23 19.01 -6.18 4.07
C THR A 23 17.67 -6.93 4.09
N SER A 24 17.30 -7.60 2.99
CA SER A 24 16.09 -8.43 2.96
C SER A 24 16.20 -9.65 3.87
N GLU A 25 17.34 -10.34 3.85
CA GLU A 25 17.61 -11.43 4.78
C GLU A 25 17.55 -10.98 6.25
N MET A 26 18.07 -9.79 6.56
CA MET A 26 17.97 -9.22 7.90
C MET A 26 16.52 -8.97 8.31
N TYR A 27 15.69 -8.39 7.43
CA TYR A 27 14.27 -8.16 7.75
C TYR A 27 13.51 -9.46 7.97
N MET A 28 13.73 -10.48 7.13
CA MET A 28 13.16 -11.81 7.33
C MET A 28 13.52 -12.41 8.69
N LYS A 29 14.79 -12.29 9.12
CA LYS A 29 15.25 -12.80 10.43
C LYS A 29 14.62 -12.05 11.61
N ILE A 30 14.31 -10.76 11.45
CA ILE A 30 13.65 -9.93 12.47
C ILE A 30 12.12 -10.13 12.44
N GLY A 31 11.59 -10.96 11.52
CA GLY A 31 10.15 -11.16 11.35
C GLY A 31 9.44 -9.96 10.74
N ARG A 32 10.17 -9.07 10.05
CA ARG A 32 9.59 -7.99 9.26
C ARG A 32 9.40 -8.46 7.83
N GLU A 33 8.16 -8.51 7.38
CA GLU A 33 7.85 -8.78 5.98
C GLU A 33 8.28 -7.60 5.10
N GLU A 34 9.02 -7.89 4.02
CA GLU A 34 9.30 -6.92 2.98
C GLU A 34 8.10 -6.77 2.03
N PRO A 35 7.81 -5.57 1.49
CA PRO A 35 8.54 -4.33 1.64
C PRO A 35 8.29 -3.64 2.99
N VAL A 36 9.33 -3.03 3.57
CA VAL A 36 9.21 -2.24 4.81
C VAL A 36 8.31 -1.03 4.56
N LYS A 37 7.02 -1.20 4.83
CA LYS A 37 6.06 -0.11 4.84
C LYS A 37 6.42 0.81 5.99
N VAL A 38 6.74 2.05 5.67
CA VAL A 38 6.98 3.05 6.70
C VAL A 38 5.63 3.32 7.39
N PRO A 39 5.56 3.28 8.75
CA PRO A 39 4.29 3.47 9.46
C PRO A 39 3.60 4.79 9.07
N ARG A 40 2.30 4.74 8.82
CA ARG A 40 1.45 5.88 8.46
C ARG A 40 1.10 6.68 9.71
N PHE A 41 1.00 6.02 10.86
CA PHE A 41 0.75 6.67 12.16
C PHE A 41 2.01 6.62 13.04
N ASN A 42 2.37 7.77 13.57
CA ASN A 42 3.48 7.94 14.50
C ASN A 42 2.95 8.16 15.91
N VAL A 43 3.55 7.51 16.90
CA VAL A 43 3.28 7.77 18.33
C VAL A 43 4.28 8.81 18.82
N VAL A 44 3.78 9.98 19.23
CA VAL A 44 4.59 11.12 19.69
C VAL A 44 4.34 11.33 21.19
N PRO A 45 5.37 11.31 22.04
CA PRO A 45 5.18 11.57 23.46
C PRO A 45 4.84 13.04 23.71
N LEU A 46 3.76 13.30 24.45
CA LEU A 46 3.34 14.64 24.91
C LEU A 46 3.76 14.93 26.36
N GLY A 47 4.32 13.94 27.06
CA GLY A 47 4.70 14.02 28.47
C GLY A 47 3.59 13.53 29.41
N LYS A 48 3.90 13.37 30.71
CA LYS A 48 2.94 12.87 31.74
C LYS A 48 2.21 11.57 31.34
N ASN A 49 2.93 10.64 30.70
CA ASN A 49 2.39 9.37 30.19
C ASN A 49 1.27 9.54 29.13
N LEU A 50 1.22 10.68 28.45
CA LEU A 50 0.36 10.93 27.31
C LEU A 50 1.16 10.81 26.01
N PHE A 51 0.55 10.14 25.04
CA PHE A 51 1.10 9.92 23.73
C PHE A 51 0.05 10.29 22.69
N ASP A 52 0.42 11.13 21.75
CA ASP A 52 -0.41 11.47 20.61
C ASP A 52 -0.15 10.50 19.46
N VAL A 53 -1.21 10.14 18.74
CA VAL A 53 -1.07 9.35 17.51
C VAL A 53 -1.30 10.28 16.33
N VAL A 54 -0.21 10.61 15.65
CA VAL A 54 -0.18 11.60 14.57
C VAL A 54 -0.05 10.89 13.22
N GLU A 55 -0.91 11.22 12.29
CA GLU A 55 -0.77 10.75 10.91
C GLU A 55 0.44 11.42 10.24
N ARG A 56 1.37 10.63 9.71
CA ARG A 56 2.64 11.11 9.19
C ARG A 56 2.49 12.01 7.96
N SER A 57 1.57 11.71 7.05
CA SER A 57 1.41 12.46 5.81
C SER A 57 0.76 13.82 6.01
N THR A 58 -0.17 13.92 6.96
CA THR A 58 -0.98 15.12 7.20
C THR A 58 -0.53 15.91 8.42
N GLY A 59 0.23 15.29 9.32
CA GLY A 59 0.58 15.87 10.62
C GLY A 59 -0.62 16.00 11.57
N VAL A 60 -1.77 15.42 11.22
CA VAL A 60 -3.01 15.56 12.01
C VAL A 60 -3.01 14.57 13.17
N SER A 61 -3.27 15.08 14.37
CA SER A 61 -3.52 14.27 15.56
C SER A 61 -4.83 13.48 15.40
N ARG A 62 -4.74 12.16 15.57
CA ARG A 62 -5.88 11.23 15.58
C ARG A 62 -6.36 10.92 17.02
N GLY A 63 -5.75 11.57 18.01
CA GLY A 63 -6.15 11.52 19.40
C GLY A 63 -5.05 11.04 20.33
N ALA A 64 -4.95 11.71 21.48
CA ALA A 64 -4.06 11.32 22.55
C ALA A 64 -4.58 10.09 23.32
N ARG A 65 -3.64 9.26 23.75
CA ARG A 65 -3.87 8.10 24.62
C ARG A 65 -2.93 8.16 25.81
N THR A 66 -3.40 7.63 26.92
CA THR A 66 -2.58 7.43 28.11
C THR A 66 -1.88 6.08 28.02
N GLY A 67 -0.61 6.04 28.39
CA GLY A 67 0.22 4.83 28.29
C GLY A 67 0.77 4.58 26.89
N HIS A 68 2.01 4.10 26.83
CA HIS A 68 2.69 3.79 25.58
C HIS A 68 2.00 2.64 24.84
N ASP A 69 1.66 1.56 25.55
CA ASP A 69 1.06 0.36 24.95
C ASP A 69 -0.30 0.68 24.31
N GLY A 70 -1.12 1.49 24.97
CA GLY A 70 -2.42 1.91 24.46
C GLY A 70 -2.30 2.78 23.20
N ALA A 71 -1.29 3.64 23.15
CA ALA A 71 -1.02 4.45 21.96
C ALA A 71 -0.51 3.61 20.78
N CYS A 72 0.35 2.62 21.04
CA CYS A 72 0.81 1.66 20.03
C CYS A 72 -0.33 0.79 19.49
N GLN A 73 -1.14 0.21 20.36
CA GLN A 73 -2.30 -0.59 19.94
C GLN A 73 -3.30 0.23 19.11
N TYR A 74 -3.49 1.51 19.48
CA TYR A 74 -4.35 2.41 18.73
C TYR A 74 -3.75 2.75 17.35
N ALA A 75 -2.45 3.01 17.26
CA ALA A 75 -1.76 3.19 15.98
C ALA A 75 -1.89 1.94 15.10
N ASP A 76 -1.68 0.74 15.63
CA ASP A 76 -1.84 -0.53 14.90
C ASP A 76 -3.28 -0.78 14.44
N GLN A 77 -4.27 -0.34 15.22
CA GLN A 77 -5.67 -0.40 14.81
C GLN A 77 -5.95 0.55 13.64
N LEU A 78 -5.39 1.76 13.68
CA LEU A 78 -5.54 2.73 12.59
C LEU A 78 -4.86 2.24 11.29
N GLU A 79 -3.70 1.60 11.39
CA GLU A 79 -3.03 0.96 10.25
C GLU A 79 -3.89 -0.14 9.62
N ARG A 80 -4.41 -1.06 10.44
CA ARG A 80 -5.28 -2.15 9.97
C ARG A 80 -6.53 -1.63 9.30
N ASN A 81 -7.15 -0.59 9.85
CA ASN A 81 -8.31 0.05 9.24
C ASN A 81 -7.95 0.68 7.89
N ALA A 82 -6.82 1.40 7.81
CA ALA A 82 -6.37 2.03 6.58
C ALA A 82 -6.08 1.00 5.48
N ASP A 83 -5.46 -0.13 5.83
CA ASP A 83 -5.21 -1.24 4.91
C ASP A 83 -6.52 -1.89 4.45
N PHE A 84 -7.47 -2.13 5.36
CA PHE A 84 -8.79 -2.66 5.04
C PHE A 84 -9.56 -1.77 4.06
N PHE A 85 -9.62 -0.46 4.31
CA PHE A 85 -10.29 0.48 3.41
C PHE A 85 -9.61 0.54 2.04
N SER A 86 -8.27 0.46 1.99
CA SER A 86 -7.54 0.46 0.73
C SER A 86 -7.85 -0.80 -0.11
N ALA A 87 -7.89 -1.98 0.53
CA ALA A 87 -8.23 -3.24 -0.11
C ALA A 87 -9.69 -3.27 -0.59
N THR A 88 -10.60 -2.76 0.23
CA THR A 88 -12.03 -2.67 -0.09
C THR A 88 -12.27 -1.76 -1.29
N LYS A 89 -11.63 -0.57 -1.32
CA LYS A 89 -11.71 0.37 -2.45
C LYS A 89 -11.12 -0.22 -3.74
N ALA A 90 -10.02 -0.95 -3.65
CA ALA A 90 -9.44 -1.64 -4.80
C ALA A 90 -10.40 -2.70 -5.36
N THR A 91 -11.05 -3.45 -4.48
CA THR A 91 -12.00 -4.51 -4.83
C THR A 91 -13.27 -3.92 -5.45
N SER A 92 -13.84 -2.87 -4.86
CA SER A 92 -15.05 -2.22 -5.38
C SER A 92 -14.82 -1.61 -6.77
N ARG A 93 -13.65 -1.01 -7.02
CA ARG A 93 -13.29 -0.49 -8.34
C ARG A 93 -13.21 -1.59 -9.40
N ARG A 94 -12.59 -2.73 -9.06
CA ARG A 94 -12.50 -3.89 -9.97
C ARG A 94 -13.88 -4.46 -10.28
N PHE A 95 -14.74 -4.55 -9.27
CA PHE A 95 -16.12 -4.99 -9.44
C PHE A 95 -16.92 -4.03 -10.35
N GLY A 96 -16.82 -2.72 -10.10
CA GLY A 96 -17.49 -1.69 -10.90
C GLY A 96 -17.09 -1.73 -12.37
N LEU A 97 -15.79 -1.87 -12.67
CA LEU A 97 -15.31 -2.00 -14.06
C LEU A 97 -15.77 -3.30 -14.72
N ARG A 98 -15.83 -4.40 -13.96
CA ARG A 98 -16.32 -5.68 -14.48
C ARG A 98 -17.81 -5.56 -14.81
N MET A 99 -18.62 -5.00 -13.92
CA MET A 99 -20.04 -4.74 -14.16
C MET A 99 -20.24 -3.84 -15.38
N LEU A 100 -19.49 -2.75 -15.50
CA LEU A 100 -19.58 -1.83 -16.65
C LEU A 100 -19.27 -2.54 -17.99
N ARG A 101 -18.29 -3.45 -18.01
CA ARG A 101 -17.99 -4.24 -19.21
C ARG A 101 -19.14 -5.18 -19.58
N TRP A 102 -19.75 -5.83 -18.60
CA TRP A 102 -20.90 -6.70 -18.83
C TRP A 102 -22.13 -5.91 -19.29
N THR A 103 -22.41 -4.74 -18.69
CA THR A 103 -23.55 -3.92 -19.09
C THR A 103 -23.41 -3.40 -20.52
N ILE A 104 -22.20 -3.00 -20.94
CA ILE A 104 -21.93 -2.62 -22.35
C ILE A 104 -22.15 -3.81 -23.29
N GLY A 105 -21.67 -5.01 -22.91
CA GLY A 105 -21.87 -6.23 -23.69
C GLY A 105 -23.35 -6.58 -23.86
N PHE A 106 -24.13 -6.55 -22.76
CA PHE A 106 -25.58 -6.78 -22.81
C PHE A 106 -26.31 -5.70 -23.60
N ALA A 107 -25.93 -4.43 -23.45
CA ALA A 107 -26.52 -3.33 -24.22
C ALA A 107 -26.28 -3.49 -25.73
N MET A 108 -25.06 -3.85 -26.14
CA MET A 108 -24.78 -4.17 -27.55
C MET A 108 -25.58 -5.38 -28.03
N MET A 109 -25.70 -6.43 -27.22
CA MET A 109 -26.49 -7.61 -27.58
C MET A 109 -27.97 -7.27 -27.77
N LEU A 110 -28.56 -6.47 -26.88
CA LEU A 110 -29.94 -6.00 -26.99
C LEU A 110 -30.13 -5.09 -28.22
N ALA A 111 -29.18 -4.21 -28.50
CA ALA A 111 -29.22 -3.36 -29.70
C ALA A 111 -29.18 -4.18 -30.99
N VAL A 112 -28.30 -5.20 -31.06
CA VAL A 112 -28.23 -6.13 -32.20
C VAL A 112 -29.51 -6.94 -32.33
N PHE A 113 -30.05 -7.47 -31.22
CA PHE A 113 -31.30 -8.22 -31.22
C PHE A 113 -32.46 -7.36 -31.71
N ALA A 114 -32.58 -6.12 -31.23
CA ALA A 114 -33.61 -5.20 -31.69
C ALA A 114 -33.44 -4.84 -33.18
N TYR A 115 -32.20 -4.69 -33.65
CA TYR A 115 -31.91 -4.41 -35.06
C TYR A 115 -32.35 -5.56 -35.98
N TYR A 116 -31.99 -6.80 -35.66
CA TYR A 116 -32.39 -7.97 -36.46
C TYR A 116 -33.86 -8.35 -36.29
N GLY A 117 -34.45 -8.16 -35.10
CA GLY A 117 -35.88 -8.38 -34.88
C GLY A 117 -36.79 -7.33 -35.52
N ALA A 118 -36.26 -6.16 -35.87
CA ALA A 118 -36.97 -5.11 -36.59
C ALA A 118 -36.81 -5.20 -38.12
N GLN A 119 -36.02 -6.15 -38.63
CA GLN A 119 -36.00 -6.46 -40.06
C GLN A 119 -37.17 -7.40 -40.39
N PRO A 120 -38.10 -7.00 -41.30
CA PRO A 120 -39.27 -7.79 -41.67
C PRO A 120 -38.93 -9.05 -42.48
#